data_AF-A0A838J7G1-F1
#
_entry.id   AF-A0A838J7G1-F1
#
_cell.length_a   1.000
_cell.length_b   1.000
_cell.length_c   1.000
_cell.angle_alpha   90.00
_cell.angle_beta   90.00
_cell.angle_gamma   90.00
#
_symmetry.space_group_name_H-M   'P 1'
#
loop_
_entity.id
_entity.type
_entity.pdbx_description
1 polymer ?
#
loop_
_entity_poly.entity_id
_entity_poly.type
_entity_poly.pdbx_seq_one_letter_code
_entity_poly.pdbx_strand_id
1 'polypeptide(L)' 'MFRWDIVGQYLFAPIFLQAVWTTLWISVVAQFAGVVIGLFLALMRLSRFPLLSFPAQVYVWFFRGSPLLVQILLLFDGLP' A
#
# COMPACT_ATOMS: atom_id res chain seq x y z
N MET A 1 32.20 -7.09 -12.34
CA MET A 1 32.58 -7.46 -10.96
C MET A 1 31.93 -6.41 -10.05
N PHE A 2 30.98 -6.80 -9.18
CA PHE A 2 30.28 -5.85 -8.31
C PHE A 2 31.27 -5.13 -7.38
N ARG A 3 31.21 -3.79 -7.32
CA ARG A 3 32.07 -2.92 -6.50
C ARG A 3 31.52 -2.81 -5.07
N TRP A 4 31.58 -3.91 -4.31
CA TRP A 4 31.04 -4.01 -2.95
C TRP A 4 31.68 -3.00 -1.98
N ASP A 5 32.92 -2.64 -2.23
CA ASP A 5 33.70 -1.55 -1.62
C ASP A 5 32.97 -0.20 -1.65
N ILE A 6 32.35 0.16 -2.77
CA ILE A 6 31.58 1.41 -2.90
C ILE A 6 30.22 1.30 -2.23
N VAL A 7 29.54 0.17 -2.39
CA VAL A 7 28.22 -0.06 -1.77
C VAL A 7 28.32 0.06 -0.25
N GLY A 8 29.35 -0.52 0.37
CA GLY A 8 29.62 -0.38 1.81
C GLY A 8 29.81 1.06 2.28
N GLN A 9 30.52 1.88 1.49
CA GLN A 9 30.77 3.29 1.83
C GLN A 9 29.51 4.16 1.76
N TYR A 10 28.64 3.91 0.78
CA TYR A 10 27.43 4.73 0.56
C TYR A 10 26.18 4.20 1.25
N LEU A 11 26.18 2.95 1.74
CA LEU A 11 25.05 2.34 2.47
C LEU A 11 24.57 3.21 3.65
N PHE A 12 25.51 3.85 4.35
CA PHE A 12 25.23 4.72 5.48
C PHE A 12 25.28 6.21 5.12
N ALA A 13 25.36 6.55 3.84
CA ALA A 13 25.30 7.95 3.44
C ALA A 13 23.92 8.53 3.80
N PRO A 14 23.84 9.80 4.24
CA PRO A 14 22.60 10.40 4.74
C PRO A 14 21.41 10.27 3.79
N ILE A 15 21.66 10.35 2.47
CA ILE A 15 20.62 10.22 1.44
C ILE A 15 19.93 8.84 1.44
N PHE A 16 20.69 7.76 1.62
CA PHE A 16 20.14 6.41 1.64
C PHE A 16 19.41 6.13 2.95
N LEU A 17 19.96 6.61 4.07
CA LEU A 17 19.28 6.51 5.36
C LEU A 17 17.95 7.28 5.37
N GLN A 18 17.92 8.46 4.76
CA GLN A 18 16.68 9.24 4.62
C GLN A 18 15.66 8.54 3.70
N ALA A 19 16.11 7.94 2.59
CA ALA A 19 15.26 7.15 1.72
C ALA A 19 14.67 5.92 2.43
N VAL A 20 15.51 5.16 3.14
CA VAL A 20 15.08 4.00 3.95
C VAL A 20 14.08 4.43 5.01
N TRP A 21 14.38 5.50 5.75
CA TRP A 21 13.46 6.04 6.74
C TRP A 21 12.11 6.40 6.10
N THR A 22 12.14 7.05 4.93
CA THR A 22 10.94 7.46 4.19
C THR A 22 10.08 6.26 3.80
N THR A 23 10.69 5.23 3.22
CA THR A 23 9.98 3.99 2.88
C THR A 23 9.40 3.32 4.11
N LEU A 24 10.16 3.23 5.20
CA LEU A 24 9.72 2.56 6.42
C LEU A 24 8.52 3.25 7.05
N TRP A 25 8.58 4.56 7.28
CA TRP A 25 7.46 5.23 7.95
C TRP A 25 6.20 5.24 7.08
N ILE A 26 6.32 5.46 5.75
CA ILE A 26 5.18 5.38 4.83
C ILE A 26 4.59 3.98 4.83
N SER A 27 5.44 2.95 4.77
CA SER A 27 5.01 1.54 4.75
C SER A 27 4.27 1.16 6.03
N VAL A 28 4.78 1.57 7.20
CA VAL A 28 4.15 1.30 8.50
C VAL A 28 2.78 1.97 8.58
N VAL A 29 2.68 3.25 8.20
CA VAL A 29 1.41 4.00 8.23
C VAL A 29 0.40 3.40 7.24
N ALA A 30 0.83 3.11 6.01
CA ALA A 30 -0.02 2.51 4.98
C ALA A 30 -0.50 1.11 5.38
N GLN A 31 0.39 0.28 5.92
CA GLN A 31 0.04 -1.06 6.39
C GLN A 31 -0.95 -1.00 7.54
N PHE A 32 -0.73 -0.11 8.51
CA PHE A 32 -1.63 0.07 9.65
C PHE A 32 -3.02 0.51 9.19
N ALA A 33 -3.10 1.53 8.34
CA ALA A 33 -4.36 1.99 7.75
C ALA A 33 -5.07 0.86 6.97
N GLY A 34 -4.30 0.12 6.16
CA GLY A 34 -4.81 -1.02 5.38
C GLY A 34 -5.37 -2.14 6.26
N VAL A 35 -4.74 -2.44 7.40
CA VAL A 35 -5.26 -3.42 8.37
C VAL A 35 -6.55 -2.94 9.01
N VAL A 36 -6.61 -1.67 9.44
CA VAL A 36 -7.82 -1.10 10.05
C VAL A 36 -8.99 -1.12 9.07
N ILE A 37 -8.79 -0.61 7.85
CA ILE A 37 -9.81 -0.62 6.79
C ILE A 37 -10.21 -2.06 6.44
N GLY A 38 -9.22 -2.94 6.26
CA GLY A 38 -9.42 -4.34 5.95
C GLY A 38 -10.23 -5.09 7.02
N LEU A 39 -10.02 -4.76 8.29
CA LEU A 39 -10.79 -5.31 9.41
C LEU A 39 -12.26 -4.91 9.32
N PHE A 40 -12.57 -3.63 9.12
CA PHE A 40 -13.95 -3.18 8.96
C PHE A 40 -14.64 -3.82 7.75
N LEU A 41 -13.96 -3.90 6.62
CA LEU A 41 -14.49 -4.56 5.41
C LEU A 41 -14.72 -6.05 5.62
N ALA A 42 -13.84 -6.73 6.37
CA ALA A 42 -14.04 -8.14 6.71
C ALA A 42 -15.30 -8.33 7.57
N LEU A 43 -15.52 -7.47 8.56
CA LEU A 43 -16.74 -7.46 9.38
C LEU A 43 -18.00 -7.19 8.54
N MET A 44 -17.94 -6.21 7.64
CA MET A 44 -19.03 -5.91 6.72
C MET A 44 -19.36 -7.10 5.80
N ARG A 45 -18.35 -7.82 5.30
CA ARG A 45 -18.55 -9.03 4.47
C ARG A 45 -19.21 -10.18 5.22
N LEU A 46 -18.97 -10.32 6.52
CA LEU A 46 -19.58 -11.37 7.34
C LEU A 46 -21.04 -11.07 7.70
N SER A 47 -21.48 -9.83 7.54
CA SER A 47 -22.85 -9.42 7.81
C SER A 47 -23.85 -10.16 6.91
N ARG A 48 -24.97 -10.58 7.49
CA ARG A 48 -26.12 -11.15 6.75
C ARG A 48 -26.87 -10.10 5.94
N PHE A 49 -26.67 -8.81 6.23
CA PHE A 49 -27.36 -7.73 5.54
C PHE A 49 -26.67 -7.43 4.19
N PRO A 50 -27.37 -7.59 3.05
CA PRO A 50 -26.79 -7.38 1.74
C PRO A 50 -26.30 -5.94 1.52
N LEU A 51 -26.92 -4.95 2.18
CA LEU A 51 -26.50 -3.55 2.12
C LEU A 51 -25.10 -3.30 2.70
N LEU A 52 -24.63 -4.16 3.63
CA LEU A 52 -23.28 -4.06 4.20
C LEU A 52 -22.29 -4.96 3.45
N SER A 53 -22.72 -6.17 3.07
CA SER A 53 -21.82 -7.15 2.47
C SER A 53 -21.51 -6.87 0.99
N PHE A 54 -22.44 -6.25 0.25
CA PHE A 54 -22.26 -5.95 -1.17
C PHE A 54 -21.20 -4.85 -1.42
N PRO A 55 -21.23 -3.67 -0.77
CA PRO A 55 -20.18 -2.66 -0.95
C PRO A 55 -18.80 -3.18 -0.58
N ALA A 56 -18.69 -3.98 0.48
CA ALA A 56 -17.42 -4.56 0.89
C ALA A 56 -16.89 -5.59 -0.12
N GLN A 57 -17.77 -6.35 -0.79
CA GLN A 57 -17.38 -7.23 -1.90
C GLN A 57 -16.87 -6.45 -3.10
N VAL A 58 -17.57 -5.38 -3.51
CA VAL A 58 -17.17 -4.52 -4.63
C VAL A 58 -15.81 -3.89 -4.36
N TYR A 59 -15.61 -3.33 -3.16
CA TYR A 59 -14.34 -2.75 -2.75
C TYR A 59 -13.20 -3.79 -2.86
N VAL A 60 -13.36 -4.95 -2.23
CA VAL A 60 -12.32 -5.99 -2.23
C VAL A 60 -12.04 -6.49 -3.65
N TRP A 61 -13.08 -6.68 -4.47
CA TRP A 61 -12.94 -7.09 -5.85
C TRP A 61 -12.19 -6.06 -6.69
N PHE A 62 -12.51 -4.77 -6.56
CA PHE A 62 -11.83 -3.70 -7.30
C PHE A 62 -10.35 -3.59 -6.91
N PHE A 63 -10.05 -3.47 -5.61
CA PHE A 63 -8.68 -3.24 -5.15
C PHE A 63 -7.78 -4.48 -5.21
N ARG A 64 -8.34 -5.70 -5.11
CA ARG A 64 -7.56 -6.94 -5.27
C ARG A 64 -7.55 -7.50 -6.69
N GLY A 65 -8.55 -7.16 -7.52
CA GLY A 65 -8.67 -7.61 -8.90
C GLY A 65 -7.98 -6.70 -9.90
N SER A 66 -7.70 -5.44 -9.55
CA SER A 66 -7.00 -4.50 -10.43
C SER A 66 -5.50 -4.44 -10.13
N PRO A 67 -4.65 -4.20 -11.17
CA PRO A 67 -3.23 -3.97 -10.96
C PRO A 67 -2.98 -2.71 -10.12
N LEU A 68 -2.07 -2.80 -9.14
CA LEU A 68 -1.70 -1.66 -8.29
C LEU A 68 -1.20 -0.45 -9.12
N LEU A 69 -0.45 -0.72 -10.19
CA LEU A 69 0.02 0.35 -11.09
C LEU A 69 -1.13 1.16 -11.68
N VAL A 70 -2.22 0.50 -12.09
CA VAL A 70 -3.42 1.17 -12.62
C VAL A 70 -4.07 2.03 -11.54
N GLN A 71 -4.13 1.55 -10.30
CA GLN A 71 -4.66 2.34 -9.18
C GLN A 71 -3.85 3.62 -8.94
N ILE A 72 -2.51 3.52 -8.97
CA ILE A 72 -1.62 4.67 -8.81
C ILE A 72 -1.79 5.65 -9.97
N LEU A 73 -1.82 5.17 -11.21
CA LEU A 73 -2.01 6.02 -12.40
C LEU A 73 -3.37 6.71 -12.39
N LEU A 74 -4.45 6.03 -11.99
CA LEU A 74 -5.78 6.65 -11.89
C LEU A 74 -5.81 7.77 -10.83
N LEU A 75 -5.12 7.58 -9.71
CA LEU A 75 -5.05 8.59 -8.65
C LEU A 75 -4.13 9.76 -9.02
N PHE A 76 -3.11 9.54 -9.84
CA PHE A 76 -2.14 10.57 -10.21
C PHE A 76 -2.53 11.32 -11.50
N ASP A 77 -2.95 10.60 -12.55
CA ASP A 77 -3.24 11.14 -13.88
C ASP A 77 -4.75 11.16 -14.22
N GLY A 78 -5.57 10.39 -13.49
CA GLY A 78 -6.99 10.18 -13.81
C GLY A 78 -7.96 11.19 -13.19
N LEU A 79 -7.50 12.02 -12.25
CA LEU A 79 -8.28 13.12 -11.67
C LEU A 79 -8.06 14.39 -12.52
N PRO A 80 -9.12 15.11 -12.95
CA PRO A 80 -9.00 16.33 -13.75
C PRO A 80 -8.33 17.49 -13.00
#